data_AF-A0ABD3N0E9-F1
#
_entry.id   AF-A0ABD3N0E9-F1
#
_cell.length_a   1.000
_cell.length_b   1.000
_cell.length_c   1.000
_cell.angle_alpha   90.00
_cell.angle_beta   90.00
_cell.angle_gamma   90.00
#
_symmetry.space_group_name_H-M   'P 1'
#
loop_
_entity.id
_entity.type
_entity.pdbx_description
1 polymer ?
#
loop_
_entity_poly.entity_id
_entity_poly.type
_entity_poly.pdbx_seq_one_letter_code
_entity_poly.pdbx_strand_id
1 'polypeptide(L)'
;MEALSASKAETSRMLDSVLANHSSRTHTGATEYLTEMDNIILTWIYRVHRKNFEKALGALRAIETDDITVQQKNAIESVKRYVTTMKEVEDSDIVQIVFEENNNATDDSRVIISTFSGHPLKPLVKLYAKKRGVSVKSLQFSYKGKMIFMTDVMNKYLNTIGMQDHDVIMVHHESDSNKEIMVDNSNRQLQRKTKKKKKSKVVRNNESKLNKEKVKQDKPAIPSIEDYKRQHSMILSKLHNEVQLRLKDIRMRLNALDLERQPPKSKNKGIKKSAHAKEGPDDQMLLPESSLGGKAGKAYFVVQVGEVQNLYKTTKTSALTSLLHGQSCLPTLDLHGCTRMEAIVKLNESLKVWVDSAMRGYDPFVITAVIVCGCGSQVLSETVQEWIKSSSQVRNAPKSQRITQ
;
A
#
# COMPACT_ATOMS: atom_id res chain seq x y z
N MET A 1 -16.01 37.36 -2.13
CA MET A 1 -17.12 36.80 -1.33
C MET A 1 -18.21 36.21 -2.22
N GLU A 2 -18.77 36.95 -3.19
CA GLU A 2 -19.82 36.43 -4.11
C GLU A 2 -19.39 35.21 -4.95
N ALA A 3 -18.15 35.19 -5.46
CA ALA A 3 -17.65 34.05 -6.23
C ALA A 3 -17.60 32.74 -5.42
N LEU A 4 -17.35 32.83 -4.11
CA LEU A 4 -17.34 31.69 -3.19
C LEU A 4 -18.78 31.20 -2.90
N SER A 5 -19.73 32.14 -2.80
CA SER A 5 -21.15 31.85 -2.62
C SER A 5 -21.74 31.15 -3.85
N ALA A 6 -21.42 31.64 -5.05
CA ALA A 6 -21.84 31.04 -6.31
C ALA A 6 -21.27 29.61 -6.49
N SER A 7 -19.99 29.40 -6.14
CA SER A 7 -19.37 28.07 -6.19
C SER A 7 -20.05 27.10 -5.21
N LYS A 8 -20.38 27.53 -3.98
CA LYS A 8 -21.13 26.71 -3.02
C LYS A 8 -22.52 26.33 -3.54
N ALA A 9 -23.24 27.27 -4.14
CA ALA A 9 -24.58 27.03 -4.67
C ALA A 9 -24.57 26.05 -5.86
N GLU A 10 -23.59 26.16 -6.76
CA GLU A 10 -23.42 25.23 -7.89
C GLU A 10 -23.04 23.82 -7.40
N THR A 11 -22.19 23.73 -6.37
CA THR A 11 -21.84 22.46 -5.72
C THR A 11 -23.07 21.78 -5.10
N SER A 12 -23.93 22.57 -4.42
CA SER A 12 -25.17 22.07 -3.81
C SER A 12 -26.13 21.53 -4.87
N ARG A 13 -26.40 22.27 -5.96
CA ARG A 13 -27.32 21.83 -7.03
C ARG A 13 -26.85 20.55 -7.71
N MET A 14 -25.53 20.37 -7.87
CA MET A 14 -24.99 19.16 -8.48
C MET A 14 -25.11 17.96 -7.54
N LEU A 15 -24.84 18.14 -6.25
CA LEU A 15 -25.07 17.10 -5.23
C LEU A 15 -26.54 16.69 -5.20
N ASP A 16 -27.46 17.65 -5.26
CA ASP A 16 -28.90 17.37 -5.31
C ASP A 16 -29.31 16.64 -6.59
N SER A 17 -28.72 16.97 -7.75
CA SER A 17 -28.95 16.26 -9.01
C SER A 17 -28.42 14.82 -8.99
N VAL A 18 -27.26 14.61 -8.38
CA VAL A 18 -26.66 13.28 -8.19
C VAL A 18 -27.53 12.44 -7.25
N LEU A 19 -27.95 13.02 -6.12
CA LEU A 19 -28.89 12.39 -5.18
C LEU A 19 -30.26 12.08 -5.81
N ALA A 20 -30.80 12.97 -6.64
CA ALA A 20 -32.08 12.75 -7.34
C ALA A 20 -32.00 11.61 -8.35
N ASN A 21 -30.88 11.46 -9.06
CA ASN A 21 -30.61 10.33 -9.95
C ASN A 21 -30.36 9.01 -9.19
N HIS A 22 -30.21 9.04 -7.86
CA HIS A 22 -29.95 7.87 -7.02
C HIS A 22 -31.22 7.23 -6.43
N SER A 23 -32.32 7.97 -6.29
CA SER A 23 -33.59 7.45 -5.76
C SER A 23 -34.29 6.40 -6.66
N SER A 24 -33.78 6.14 -7.87
CA SER A 24 -34.43 5.24 -8.85
C SER A 24 -33.70 3.92 -9.14
N ARG A 25 -32.60 3.57 -8.44
CA ARG A 25 -31.81 2.34 -8.71
C ARG A 25 -31.77 1.36 -7.53
N THR A 26 -32.08 0.09 -7.81
CA THR A 26 -32.13 -1.02 -6.84
C THR A 26 -30.74 -1.60 -6.49
N HIS A 27 -30.70 -2.41 -5.42
CA HIS A 27 -29.67 -2.44 -4.36
C HIS A 27 -28.46 -3.40 -4.53
N THR A 28 -28.01 -3.76 -5.74
CA THR A 28 -27.01 -4.84 -5.92
C THR A 28 -25.56 -4.41 -6.27
N GLY A 29 -25.14 -3.16 -6.03
CA GLY A 29 -23.82 -2.66 -6.47
C GLY A 29 -23.02 -1.76 -5.51
N ALA A 30 -23.19 -1.88 -4.19
CA ALA A 30 -22.66 -0.89 -3.22
C ALA A 30 -21.13 -0.69 -3.21
N THR A 31 -20.33 -1.70 -3.56
CA THR A 31 -18.85 -1.60 -3.57
C THR A 31 -18.28 -1.01 -4.86
N GLU A 32 -18.96 -1.21 -6.00
CA GLU A 32 -18.59 -0.61 -7.29
C GLU A 32 -18.93 0.89 -7.33
N TYR A 33 -19.95 1.28 -6.56
CA TYR A 33 -20.47 2.63 -6.43
C TYR A 33 -19.52 3.60 -5.72
N LEU A 34 -18.79 3.12 -4.70
CA LEU A 34 -17.84 3.94 -3.95
C LEU A 34 -16.61 4.30 -4.81
N THR A 35 -16.12 3.37 -5.62
CA THR A 35 -15.02 3.65 -6.56
C THR A 35 -15.44 4.59 -7.70
N GLU A 36 -16.73 4.65 -8.03
CA GLU A 36 -17.29 5.61 -8.99
C GLU A 36 -17.39 7.01 -8.37
N MET A 37 -17.89 7.10 -7.14
CA MET A 37 -17.89 8.33 -6.35
C MET A 37 -16.47 8.88 -6.16
N ASP A 38 -15.49 8.06 -5.78
CA ASP A 38 -14.11 8.54 -5.56
C ASP A 38 -13.47 9.10 -6.84
N ASN A 39 -13.68 8.46 -7.99
CA ASN A 39 -13.15 8.96 -9.26
C ASN A 39 -13.89 10.21 -9.76
N ILE A 40 -15.22 10.28 -9.59
CA ILE A 40 -16.01 11.47 -9.93
C ILE A 40 -15.65 12.63 -9.01
N ILE A 41 -15.50 12.38 -7.71
CA ILE A 41 -15.10 13.35 -6.70
C ILE A 41 -13.67 13.81 -6.97
N LEU A 42 -12.70 12.93 -7.24
CA LEU A 42 -11.33 13.33 -7.58
C LEU A 42 -11.28 14.14 -8.88
N THR A 43 -12.02 13.74 -9.91
CA THR A 43 -12.10 14.48 -11.19
C THR A 43 -12.82 15.82 -11.03
N TRP A 44 -13.83 15.88 -10.14
CA TRP A 44 -14.58 17.10 -9.83
C TRP A 44 -13.78 18.05 -8.95
N ILE A 45 -13.13 17.56 -7.88
CA ILE A 45 -12.16 18.32 -7.06
C ILE A 45 -11.10 18.88 -8.01
N TYR A 46 -10.55 18.07 -8.91
CA TYR A 46 -9.58 18.52 -9.89
C TYR A 46 -10.14 19.63 -10.82
N ARG A 47 -11.35 19.46 -11.38
CA ARG A 47 -11.98 20.48 -12.26
C ARG A 47 -12.41 21.75 -11.54
N VAL A 48 -12.95 21.64 -10.34
CA VAL A 48 -13.45 22.76 -9.53
C VAL A 48 -12.30 23.51 -8.90
N HIS A 49 -11.30 22.83 -8.37
CA HIS A 49 -10.07 23.49 -7.96
C HIS A 49 -9.43 24.18 -9.16
N ARG A 50 -9.28 23.55 -10.32
CA ARG A 50 -8.74 24.21 -11.53
C ARG A 50 -9.50 25.48 -11.92
N LYS A 51 -10.84 25.44 -11.98
CA LYS A 51 -11.66 26.63 -12.33
C LYS A 51 -11.59 27.73 -11.26
N ASN A 52 -11.69 27.37 -9.99
CA ASN A 52 -11.59 28.33 -8.89
C ASN A 52 -10.17 28.92 -8.77
N PHE A 53 -9.16 28.15 -9.13
CA PHE A 53 -7.76 28.54 -9.10
C PHE A 53 -7.38 29.45 -10.27
N GLU A 54 -7.86 29.16 -11.50
CA GLU A 54 -7.73 30.07 -12.65
C GLU A 54 -8.49 31.39 -12.39
N LYS A 55 -9.65 31.34 -11.71
CA LYS A 55 -10.37 32.55 -11.28
C LYS A 55 -9.61 33.33 -10.21
N ALA A 56 -8.96 32.64 -9.26
CA ALA A 56 -8.09 33.27 -8.26
C ALA A 56 -6.84 33.89 -8.89
N LEU A 57 -6.23 33.23 -9.89
CA LEU A 57 -5.12 33.79 -10.68
C LEU A 57 -5.55 35.01 -11.49
N GLY A 58 -6.74 34.98 -12.10
CA GLY A 58 -7.32 36.13 -12.79
C GLY A 58 -7.54 37.31 -11.83
N ALA A 59 -8.07 37.05 -10.63
CA ALA A 59 -8.22 38.06 -9.60
C ALA A 59 -6.87 38.61 -9.10
N LEU A 60 -5.84 37.75 -8.97
CA LEU A 60 -4.49 38.18 -8.58
C LEU A 60 -3.79 39.01 -9.66
N ARG A 61 -4.04 38.76 -10.96
CA ARG A 61 -3.55 39.62 -12.04
C ARG A 61 -4.25 40.98 -12.07
N ALA A 62 -5.52 41.05 -11.67
CA ALA A 62 -6.26 42.31 -11.59
C ALA A 62 -5.85 43.20 -10.41
N ILE A 63 -5.18 42.65 -9.39
CA ILE A 63 -4.68 43.37 -8.20
C ILE A 63 -3.29 44.01 -8.44
N GLU A 64 -2.74 43.88 -9.65
CA GLU A 64 -1.48 44.49 -10.07
C GLU A 64 -1.67 46.01 -10.33
N THR A 65 -2.05 46.72 -9.27
CA THR A 65 -2.10 48.19 -9.19
C THR A 65 -0.99 48.68 -8.27
N ASP A 66 -0.42 49.86 -8.51
CA ASP A 66 0.86 50.31 -7.93
C ASP A 66 0.91 50.47 -6.39
N ASP A 67 -0.21 50.36 -5.67
CA ASP A 67 -0.33 50.63 -4.23
C ASP A 67 -0.42 49.37 -3.33
N ILE A 68 0.32 48.31 -3.65
CA ILE A 68 0.44 47.13 -2.77
C ILE A 68 1.75 47.14 -1.97
N THR A 69 1.65 46.81 -0.68
CA THR A 69 2.82 46.74 0.21
C THR A 69 3.79 45.65 -0.24
N VAL A 70 5.09 45.84 0.02
CA VAL A 70 6.15 44.85 -0.31
C VAL A 70 5.83 43.46 0.25
N GLN A 71 5.22 43.39 1.43
CA GLN A 71 4.84 42.13 2.07
C GLN A 71 3.71 41.41 1.32
N GLN A 72 2.71 42.15 0.83
CA GLN A 72 1.64 41.59 -0.01
C GLN A 72 2.19 41.14 -1.36
N LYS A 73 3.10 41.89 -1.98
CA LYS A 73 3.77 41.52 -3.23
C LYS A 73 4.54 40.21 -3.09
N ASN A 74 5.27 40.02 -1.98
CA ASN A 74 5.99 38.77 -1.70
C ASN A 74 5.05 37.58 -1.46
N ALA A 75 3.92 37.79 -0.78
CA ALA A 75 2.92 36.74 -0.59
C ALA A 75 2.27 36.33 -1.93
N ILE A 76 1.95 37.30 -2.78
CA ILE A 76 1.42 37.05 -4.13
C ILE A 76 2.45 36.29 -4.99
N GLU A 77 3.72 36.70 -4.97
CA GLU A 77 4.80 35.99 -5.69
C GLU A 77 5.04 34.57 -5.19
N SER A 78 4.91 34.33 -3.89
CA SER A 78 5.01 32.98 -3.31
C SER A 78 3.85 32.09 -3.79
N VAL A 79 2.63 32.62 -3.81
CA VAL A 79 1.46 31.93 -4.35
C VAL A 79 1.62 31.69 -5.85
N LYS A 80 2.05 32.69 -6.63
CA LYS A 80 2.35 32.54 -8.07
C LYS A 80 3.37 31.43 -8.31
N ARG A 81 4.48 31.38 -7.57
CA ARG A 81 5.49 30.31 -7.69
C ARG A 81 4.93 28.93 -7.35
N TYR A 82 4.17 28.81 -6.27
CA TYR A 82 3.51 27.55 -5.91
C TYR A 82 2.53 27.08 -6.98
N VAL A 83 1.74 28.01 -7.53
CA VAL A 83 0.81 27.76 -8.64
C VAL A 83 1.55 27.29 -9.90
N THR A 84 2.60 28.01 -10.31
CA THR A 84 3.40 27.64 -11.49
C THR A 84 4.04 26.27 -11.29
N THR A 85 4.58 25.99 -10.10
CA THR A 85 5.17 24.67 -9.78
C THR A 85 4.11 23.57 -9.86
N MET A 86 2.90 23.78 -9.33
CA MET A 86 1.82 22.81 -9.43
C MET A 86 1.34 22.63 -10.88
N LYS A 87 1.28 23.70 -11.67
CA LYS A 87 0.89 23.64 -13.08
C LYS A 87 1.92 22.92 -13.95
N GLU A 88 3.21 23.13 -13.69
CA GLU A 88 4.31 22.43 -14.37
C GLU A 88 4.38 20.93 -13.99
N VAL A 89 4.02 20.59 -12.74
CA VAL A 89 3.86 19.19 -12.28
C VAL A 89 2.59 18.55 -12.86
N GLU A 90 1.54 19.33 -13.14
CA GLU A 90 0.25 18.82 -13.64
C GLU A 90 0.20 18.61 -15.16
N ASP A 91 0.85 19.48 -15.96
CA ASP A 91 0.82 19.37 -17.44
C ASP A 91 1.86 18.36 -17.98
N SER A 92 2.82 17.91 -17.17
CA SER A 92 3.93 17.04 -17.61
C SER A 92 3.65 15.53 -17.49
N ASP A 93 2.53 15.13 -16.87
CA ASP A 93 2.29 13.73 -16.50
C ASP A 93 0.96 13.14 -16.98
N ILE A 94 0.14 13.88 -17.72
CA ILE A 94 -1.08 13.30 -18.30
C ILE A 94 -0.71 12.46 -19.52
N VAL A 95 -1.00 11.16 -19.46
CA VAL A 95 -0.83 10.20 -20.54
C VAL A 95 -2.19 9.68 -21.01
N GLN A 96 -2.36 9.57 -22.32
CA GLN A 96 -3.52 8.98 -22.97
C GLN A 96 -3.19 7.54 -23.34
N ILE A 97 -3.90 6.58 -22.74
CA ILE A 97 -3.72 5.17 -23.05
C ILE A 97 -4.85 4.73 -23.97
N VAL A 98 -4.49 4.07 -25.07
CA VAL A 98 -5.43 3.57 -26.08
C VAL A 98 -5.69 2.10 -25.81
N PHE A 99 -6.94 1.71 -25.62
CA PHE A 99 -7.35 0.31 -25.59
C PHE A 99 -7.93 -0.08 -26.95
N GLU A 100 -7.36 -1.10 -27.58
CA GLU A 100 -7.75 -1.55 -28.92
C GLU A 100 -8.17 -3.02 -28.88
N GLU A 101 -9.37 -3.32 -29.36
CA GLU A 101 -9.86 -4.70 -29.47
C GLU A 101 -9.31 -5.36 -30.74
N ASN A 102 -8.94 -6.63 -30.67
CA ASN A 102 -8.36 -7.38 -31.79
C ASN A 102 -9.36 -7.68 -32.95
N ASN A 103 -10.59 -7.16 -32.88
CA ASN A 103 -11.63 -7.42 -33.88
C ASN A 103 -11.50 -6.41 -35.03
N ASN A 104 -11.11 -6.95 -36.18
CA ASN A 104 -10.30 -6.30 -37.21
C ASN A 104 -11.06 -5.37 -38.19
N ALA A 105 -12.11 -4.62 -37.80
CA ALA A 105 -12.93 -3.95 -38.83
C ALA A 105 -13.62 -2.62 -38.53
N THR A 106 -13.69 -2.12 -37.30
CA THR A 106 -14.43 -0.87 -37.03
C THR A 106 -13.67 0.10 -36.13
N ASP A 107 -13.76 1.39 -36.45
CA ASP A 107 -13.15 2.52 -35.70
C ASP A 107 -13.68 2.59 -34.26
N ASP A 108 -14.86 2.02 -34.01
CA ASP A 108 -15.48 1.90 -32.68
C ASP A 108 -14.76 0.92 -31.72
N SER A 109 -13.72 0.21 -32.20
CA SER A 109 -12.93 -0.74 -31.40
C SER A 109 -11.93 -0.06 -30.44
N ARG A 110 -11.71 1.25 -30.59
CA ARG A 110 -10.73 2.00 -29.79
C ARG A 110 -11.38 2.80 -28.67
N VAL A 111 -10.86 2.64 -27.45
CA VAL A 111 -11.25 3.46 -26.29
C VAL A 111 -10.02 4.17 -25.75
N ILE A 112 -10.04 5.51 -25.81
CA ILE A 112 -8.97 6.34 -25.26
C ILE A 112 -9.32 6.72 -23.81
N ILE A 113 -8.36 6.56 -22.90
CA ILE A 113 -8.48 6.93 -21.49
C ILE A 113 -7.29 7.82 -21.11
N SER A 114 -7.57 9.09 -20.77
CA SER A 114 -6.58 10.01 -20.21
C SER A 114 -6.39 9.76 -18.72
N THR A 115 -5.14 9.69 -18.26
CA THR A 115 -4.77 9.43 -16.86
C THR A 115 -3.39 10.01 -16.55
N PHE A 116 -2.91 9.92 -15.32
CA PHE A 116 -1.56 10.36 -14.96
C PHE A 116 -0.55 9.22 -15.06
N SER A 117 0.69 9.50 -15.44
CA SER A 117 1.80 8.52 -15.53
C SER A 117 2.05 7.76 -14.22
N GLY A 118 1.72 8.41 -13.08
CA GLY A 118 1.76 7.86 -11.73
C GLY A 118 0.49 7.12 -11.28
N HIS A 119 -0.50 6.88 -12.15
CA HIS A 119 -1.67 6.08 -11.80
C HIS A 119 -1.38 4.57 -11.95
N PRO A 120 -1.94 3.71 -11.08
CA PRO A 120 -1.88 2.26 -11.26
C PRO A 120 -2.72 1.82 -12.46
N LEU A 121 -2.30 0.75 -13.14
CA LEU A 121 -3.00 0.24 -14.34
C LEU A 121 -4.39 -0.34 -14.03
N LYS A 122 -4.59 -0.88 -12.82
CA LYS A 122 -5.81 -1.61 -12.43
C LYS A 122 -7.10 -0.75 -12.54
N PRO A 123 -7.16 0.48 -12.02
CA PRO A 123 -8.30 1.38 -12.26
C PRO A 123 -8.63 1.60 -13.73
N LEU A 124 -7.62 1.71 -14.61
CA LEU A 124 -7.84 1.95 -16.04
C LEU A 124 -8.50 0.77 -16.72
N VAL A 125 -8.03 -0.44 -16.43
CA VAL A 125 -8.62 -1.69 -16.93
C VAL A 125 -10.07 -1.85 -16.46
N LYS A 126 -10.36 -1.52 -15.19
CA LYS A 126 -11.73 -1.52 -14.68
C LYS A 126 -12.61 -0.48 -15.38
N LEU A 127 -12.08 0.72 -15.60
CA LEU A 127 -12.79 1.80 -16.29
C LEU A 127 -13.10 1.42 -17.74
N TYR A 128 -12.14 0.78 -18.43
CA TYR A 128 -12.33 0.22 -19.76
C TYR A 128 -13.46 -0.82 -19.79
N ALA A 129 -13.37 -1.85 -18.94
CA ALA A 129 -14.37 -2.92 -18.87
C ALA A 129 -15.78 -2.38 -18.58
N LYS A 130 -15.87 -1.37 -17.70
CA LYS A 130 -17.12 -0.67 -17.39
C LYS A 130 -17.66 0.09 -18.61
N LYS A 131 -16.83 0.84 -19.34
CA LYS A 131 -17.23 1.55 -20.57
C LYS A 131 -17.76 0.59 -21.64
N ARG A 132 -17.20 -0.62 -21.72
CA ARG A 132 -17.63 -1.68 -22.64
C ARG A 132 -18.78 -2.54 -22.13
N GLY A 133 -19.17 -2.41 -20.85
CA GLY A 133 -20.23 -3.22 -20.25
C GLY A 133 -19.88 -4.70 -20.10
N VAL A 134 -18.58 -5.03 -20.01
CA VAL A 134 -18.08 -6.41 -19.92
C VAL A 134 -17.36 -6.66 -18.60
N SER A 135 -17.27 -7.92 -18.18
CA SER A 135 -16.52 -8.27 -16.98
C SER A 135 -15.02 -8.14 -17.22
N VAL A 136 -14.28 -7.61 -16.26
CA VAL A 136 -12.81 -7.59 -16.31
C VAL A 136 -12.25 -9.02 -16.44
N LYS A 137 -12.94 -10.03 -15.91
CA LYS A 137 -12.50 -11.43 -15.95
C LYS A 137 -12.53 -12.05 -17.35
N SER A 138 -13.43 -11.58 -18.23
CA SER A 138 -13.56 -12.06 -19.61
C SER A 138 -12.62 -11.36 -20.59
N LEU A 139 -11.80 -10.43 -20.10
CA LEU A 139 -10.85 -9.66 -20.89
C LEU A 139 -9.43 -10.08 -20.55
N GLN A 140 -8.61 -10.27 -21.57
CA GLN A 140 -7.18 -10.40 -21.42
C GLN A 140 -6.49 -9.20 -22.07
N PHE A 141 -5.47 -8.67 -21.41
CA PHE A 141 -4.78 -7.46 -21.85
C PHE A 141 -3.35 -7.82 -22.26
N SER A 142 -2.87 -7.23 -23.34
CA SER A 142 -1.47 -7.35 -23.74
C SER A 142 -0.90 -6.00 -24.14
N TYR A 143 0.36 -5.78 -23.80
CA TYR A 143 1.09 -4.54 -24.07
C TYR A 143 2.46 -4.89 -24.63
N LYS A 144 2.82 -4.32 -25.78
CA LYS A 144 4.06 -4.65 -26.52
C LYS A 144 4.23 -6.17 -26.72
N GLY A 145 3.13 -6.86 -27.07
CA GLY A 145 3.09 -8.32 -27.30
C GLY A 145 3.16 -9.18 -26.03
N LYS A 146 3.26 -8.59 -24.84
CA LYS A 146 3.32 -9.33 -23.57
C LYS A 146 1.97 -9.29 -22.84
N MET A 147 1.49 -10.46 -22.41
CA MET A 147 0.28 -10.56 -21.60
C MET A 147 0.47 -9.87 -20.24
N ILE A 148 -0.50 -9.03 -19.88
CA ILE A 148 -0.60 -8.32 -18.61
C ILE A 148 -1.54 -9.13 -17.72
N PHE A 149 -0.97 -9.90 -16.80
CA PHE A 149 -1.75 -10.59 -15.78
C PHE A 149 -2.17 -9.59 -14.70
N MET A 150 -3.46 -9.52 -14.40
CA MET A 150 -3.97 -8.62 -13.36
C MET A 150 -3.26 -8.84 -12.01
N THR A 151 -2.93 -10.07 -11.65
CA THR A 151 -2.17 -10.38 -10.42
C THR A 151 -0.81 -9.70 -10.34
N ASP A 152 -0.12 -9.56 -11.47
CA ASP A 152 1.26 -9.10 -11.54
C ASP A 152 1.36 -7.57 -11.70
N VAL A 153 0.27 -6.96 -12.15
CA VAL A 153 0.23 -5.54 -12.56
C VAL A 153 -0.74 -4.71 -11.70
N MET A 154 -1.42 -5.36 -10.75
CA MET A 154 -2.37 -4.73 -9.84
C MET A 154 -1.80 -3.54 -9.05
N ASN A 155 -0.49 -3.53 -8.78
CA ASN A 155 0.18 -2.49 -8.00
C ASN A 155 1.30 -1.78 -8.80
N LYS A 156 1.38 -2.01 -10.11
CA LYS A 156 2.39 -1.34 -10.95
C LYS A 156 1.80 -0.06 -11.55
N TYR A 157 2.60 0.99 -11.49
CA TYR A 157 2.32 2.28 -12.08
C TYR A 157 2.66 2.26 -13.58
N LEU A 158 1.98 3.09 -14.38
CA LEU A 158 2.19 3.15 -15.84
C LEU A 158 3.66 3.41 -16.19
N ASN A 159 4.29 4.37 -15.51
CA ASN A 159 5.71 4.70 -15.68
C ASN A 159 6.65 3.51 -15.37
N THR A 160 6.30 2.65 -14.41
CA THR A 160 7.10 1.49 -13.99
C THR A 160 7.04 0.37 -15.02
N ILE A 161 5.96 0.30 -15.78
CA ILE A 161 5.77 -0.65 -16.90
C ILE A 161 6.36 -0.07 -18.20
N GLY A 162 6.78 1.21 -18.18
CA GLY A 162 7.31 1.91 -19.34
C GLY A 162 6.22 2.29 -20.35
N MET A 163 4.98 2.51 -19.88
CA MET A 163 3.89 3.04 -20.69
C MET A 163 4.06 4.54 -20.88
N GLN A 164 3.97 4.98 -22.13
CA GLN A 164 4.08 6.37 -22.57
C GLN A 164 2.73 6.89 -23.08
N ASP A 165 2.69 8.18 -23.42
CA ASP A 165 1.53 8.79 -24.03
C ASP A 165 1.20 8.13 -25.38
N HIS A 166 -0.08 7.92 -25.65
CA HIS A 166 -0.62 7.22 -26.81
C HIS A 166 -0.22 5.74 -26.97
N ASP A 167 0.32 5.10 -25.92
CA ASP A 167 0.59 3.66 -25.97
C ASP A 167 -0.70 2.84 -26.07
N VAL A 168 -0.62 1.73 -26.82
CA VAL A 168 -1.76 0.85 -27.11
C VAL A 168 -1.71 -0.41 -26.25
N ILE A 169 -2.82 -0.68 -25.54
CA ILE A 169 -3.10 -1.93 -24.86
C ILE A 169 -4.09 -2.71 -25.71
N MET A 170 -3.66 -3.87 -26.20
CA MET A 170 -4.51 -4.78 -26.95
C MET A 170 -5.41 -5.57 -25.99
N VAL A 171 -6.70 -5.58 -26.27
CA VAL A 171 -7.73 -6.26 -25.50
C VAL A 171 -8.22 -7.48 -26.28
N HIS A 172 -8.15 -8.64 -25.64
CA HIS A 172 -8.61 -9.92 -26.17
C HIS A 172 -9.82 -10.40 -25.38
N HIS A 173 -10.88 -10.83 -26.07
CA HIS A 173 -12.04 -11.44 -25.44
C HIS A 173 -11.83 -12.95 -25.30
N GLU A 174 -12.08 -13.49 -24.09
CA GLU A 174 -11.90 -14.91 -23.81
C GLU A 174 -12.80 -15.81 -24.69
N SER A 175 -13.96 -15.28 -25.12
CA SER A 175 -14.90 -15.95 -26.02
C SER A 175 -14.31 -16.33 -27.37
N ASP A 176 -13.30 -15.61 -27.84
CA ASP A 176 -12.77 -15.78 -29.20
C ASP A 176 -11.63 -16.81 -29.23
N SER A 177 -11.08 -17.17 -28.05
CA SER A 177 -9.92 -18.04 -27.92
C SER A 177 -10.22 -19.54 -27.87
N ASN A 178 -11.49 -19.94 -27.73
CA ASN A 178 -11.88 -21.35 -27.59
C ASN A 178 -12.16 -22.08 -28.91
N LYS A 179 -11.85 -21.50 -30.08
CA LYS A 179 -12.13 -22.18 -31.37
C LYS A 179 -10.93 -22.53 -32.24
N GLU A 180 -9.71 -22.02 -32.04
CA GLU A 180 -8.68 -22.27 -33.07
C GLU A 180 -7.23 -22.54 -32.62
N ILE A 181 -6.96 -22.78 -31.33
CA ILE A 181 -5.66 -23.34 -30.92
C ILE A 181 -5.84 -24.39 -29.80
N MET A 182 -6.54 -25.50 -30.11
CA MET A 182 -6.26 -26.78 -29.45
C MET A 182 -5.38 -27.61 -30.38
N VAL A 183 -4.06 -27.45 -30.25
CA VAL A 183 -3.13 -28.50 -30.66
C VAL A 183 -3.07 -29.51 -29.52
N ASP A 184 -3.53 -30.69 -29.89
CA ASP A 184 -3.67 -31.94 -29.18
C ASP A 184 -2.57 -32.22 -28.13
N ASN A 185 -2.98 -32.34 -26.86
CA ASN A 185 -2.19 -33.11 -25.88
C ASN A 185 -3.07 -33.54 -24.70
N SER A 186 -3.95 -34.49 -24.97
CA SER A 186 -4.71 -35.20 -23.95
C SER A 186 -4.02 -36.51 -23.57
N ASN A 187 -3.07 -36.47 -22.62
CA ASN A 187 -2.84 -37.64 -21.76
C ASN A 187 -2.03 -37.29 -20.50
N ARG A 188 -2.68 -37.27 -19.33
CA ARG A 188 -2.18 -37.97 -18.14
C ARG A 188 -3.20 -37.92 -17.00
N GLN A 189 -3.86 -39.07 -16.86
CA GLN A 189 -4.56 -39.51 -15.67
C GLN A 189 -3.72 -39.39 -14.40
N LEU A 190 -4.46 -39.15 -13.31
CA LEU A 190 -4.07 -39.35 -11.92
C LEU A 190 -3.23 -40.61 -11.71
N GLN A 191 -2.08 -40.48 -11.04
CA GLN A 191 -1.71 -41.44 -9.97
C GLN A 191 -1.01 -40.71 -8.81
N ARG A 192 -1.73 -40.66 -7.70
CA ARG A 192 -1.15 -40.65 -6.34
C ARG A 192 -0.26 -41.88 -6.20
N LYS A 193 0.93 -41.74 -5.59
CA LYS A 193 1.43 -42.68 -4.56
C LYS A 193 2.71 -42.21 -3.86
N THR A 194 2.81 -42.76 -2.66
CA THR A 194 3.62 -42.48 -1.48
C THR A 194 5.05 -43.05 -1.49
N LYS A 195 5.92 -42.43 -0.69
CA LYS A 195 6.97 -43.00 0.21
C LYS A 195 8.14 -43.85 -0.35
N LYS A 196 9.35 -43.30 -0.08
CA LYS A 196 10.57 -43.88 0.58
C LYS A 196 11.30 -45.13 0.02
N LYS A 197 12.64 -44.95 -0.03
CA LYS A 197 13.78 -45.91 0.10
C LYS A 197 13.96 -46.85 -1.12
N LYS A 198 15.15 -47.27 -1.58
CA LYS A 198 16.48 -47.54 -0.98
C LYS A 198 17.54 -47.63 -2.11
N LYS A 199 18.83 -47.57 -1.71
CA LYS A 199 20.07 -47.73 -2.48
C LYS A 199 20.22 -49.08 -3.23
N SER A 200 20.85 -49.06 -4.40
CA SER A 200 21.89 -50.02 -4.89
C SER A 200 22.48 -49.44 -6.21
N LYS A 201 23.79 -49.23 -6.40
CA LYS A 201 24.97 -50.12 -6.57
C LYS A 201 25.20 -50.53 -8.04
N VAL A 202 26.21 -49.89 -8.65
CA VAL A 202 27.25 -50.41 -9.58
C VAL A 202 26.81 -51.31 -10.76
N VAL A 203 26.95 -50.81 -11.99
CA VAL A 203 27.37 -51.55 -13.22
C VAL A 203 28.04 -50.51 -14.15
N ARG A 204 29.38 -50.47 -14.24
CA ARG A 204 30.28 -51.12 -15.22
C ARG A 204 30.11 -50.66 -16.68
N ASN A 205 31.23 -50.11 -17.17
CA ASN A 205 31.65 -49.82 -18.53
C ASN A 205 31.05 -50.73 -19.60
N ASN A 206 30.78 -50.13 -20.77
CA ASN A 206 31.17 -50.70 -22.05
C ASN A 206 31.47 -49.57 -23.04
N GLU A 207 32.75 -49.44 -23.37
CA GLU A 207 33.20 -48.93 -24.65
C GLU A 207 32.65 -49.82 -25.76
N SER A 208 32.17 -49.24 -26.86
CA SER A 208 32.61 -49.66 -28.19
C SER A 208 31.98 -48.83 -29.31
N LYS A 209 32.87 -48.51 -30.26
CA LYS A 209 32.63 -48.45 -31.71
C LYS A 209 31.90 -47.23 -32.26
N LEU A 210 32.73 -46.22 -32.54
CA LEU A 210 32.89 -45.57 -33.85
C LEU A 210 32.02 -46.19 -34.96
N ASN A 211 30.94 -45.48 -35.31
CA ASN A 211 30.40 -45.52 -36.67
C ASN A 211 30.35 -44.09 -37.19
N LYS A 212 31.08 -43.91 -38.29
CA LYS A 212 31.29 -42.67 -39.02
C LYS A 212 30.04 -42.41 -39.86
N GLU A 213 29.02 -41.83 -39.24
CA GLU A 213 27.78 -41.48 -39.92
C GLU A 213 27.90 -40.10 -40.57
N LYS A 214 27.47 -40.03 -41.83
CA LYS A 214 27.65 -38.89 -42.73
C LYS A 214 26.89 -37.67 -42.20
N VAL A 215 27.61 -36.56 -42.06
CA VAL A 215 27.08 -35.23 -41.75
C VAL A 215 26.04 -34.83 -42.81
N LYS A 216 24.77 -35.09 -42.52
CA LYS A 216 23.67 -34.31 -43.08
C LYS A 216 23.58 -33.08 -42.19
N GLN A 217 23.64 -31.90 -42.79
CA GLN A 217 23.37 -30.64 -42.10
C GLN A 217 21.89 -30.61 -41.74
N ASP A 218 21.56 -31.19 -40.58
CA ASP A 218 20.26 -31.03 -39.96
C ASP A 218 20.14 -29.56 -39.53
N LYS A 219 19.11 -28.90 -40.05
CA LYS A 219 18.69 -27.57 -39.61
C LYS A 219 18.55 -27.60 -38.09
N PRO A 220 19.06 -26.59 -37.35
CA PRO A 220 18.98 -26.57 -35.90
C PRO A 220 17.52 -26.69 -35.48
N ALA A 221 17.18 -27.80 -34.83
CA ALA A 221 15.87 -28.00 -34.24
C ALA A 221 15.63 -26.82 -33.28
N ILE A 222 14.59 -26.05 -33.56
CA ILE A 222 14.20 -24.91 -32.72
C ILE A 222 13.96 -25.48 -31.32
N PRO A 223 14.72 -25.04 -30.29
CA PRO A 223 14.60 -25.59 -28.96
C PRO A 223 13.16 -25.42 -28.45
N SER A 224 12.58 -26.50 -27.92
CA SER A 224 11.23 -26.42 -27.37
C SER A 224 11.22 -25.46 -26.17
N ILE A 225 10.06 -24.88 -25.87
CA ILE A 225 9.91 -24.01 -24.69
C ILE A 225 10.27 -24.75 -23.38
N GLU A 226 10.08 -26.07 -23.35
CA GLU A 226 10.52 -26.95 -22.26
C GLU A 226 12.05 -26.96 -22.09
N ASP A 227 12.80 -26.89 -23.19
CA ASP A 227 14.26 -26.87 -23.15
C ASP A 227 14.78 -25.55 -22.58
N TYR A 228 14.16 -24.42 -22.94
CA TYR A 228 14.44 -23.13 -22.32
C TYR A 228 14.14 -23.13 -20.83
N LYS A 229 13.01 -23.72 -20.40
CA LYS A 229 12.69 -23.86 -18.96
C LYS A 229 13.73 -24.70 -18.24
N ARG A 230 14.17 -25.82 -18.84
CA ARG A 230 15.20 -26.69 -18.28
C ARG A 230 16.54 -25.97 -18.17
N GLN A 231 16.97 -25.26 -19.20
CA GLN A 231 18.20 -24.47 -19.21
C GLN A 231 18.15 -23.36 -18.15
N HIS A 232 17.04 -22.62 -18.07
CA HIS A 232 16.85 -21.58 -17.06
C HIS A 232 16.93 -22.15 -15.64
N SER A 233 16.28 -23.30 -15.39
CA SER A 233 16.35 -23.99 -14.11
C SER A 233 17.78 -24.43 -13.75
N MET A 234 18.57 -24.88 -14.74
CA MET A 234 19.98 -25.21 -14.52
C MET A 234 20.81 -23.98 -14.15
N ILE A 235 20.60 -22.85 -14.83
CA ILE A 235 21.30 -21.58 -14.55
C ILE A 235 20.98 -21.10 -13.13
N LEU A 236 19.70 -21.10 -12.73
CA LEU A 236 19.28 -20.72 -11.37
C LEU A 236 19.88 -21.65 -10.31
N SER A 237 19.95 -22.95 -10.58
CA SER A 237 20.56 -23.91 -9.64
C SER A 237 22.05 -23.64 -9.44
N LYS A 238 22.76 -23.30 -10.52
CA LYS A 238 24.17 -22.93 -10.46
C LYS A 238 24.38 -21.64 -9.67
N LEU A 239 23.54 -20.62 -9.91
CA LEU A 239 23.57 -19.35 -9.19
C LEU A 239 23.29 -19.55 -7.70
N HIS A 240 22.30 -20.38 -7.36
CA HIS A 240 22.00 -20.70 -5.96
C HIS A 240 23.19 -21.36 -5.26
N ASN A 241 23.85 -22.32 -5.89
CA ASN A 241 25.03 -22.98 -5.32
C ASN A 241 26.21 -22.01 -5.10
N GLU A 242 26.43 -21.08 -6.01
CA GLU A 242 27.48 -20.05 -5.88
C GLU A 242 27.16 -19.04 -4.77
N VAL A 243 25.91 -18.56 -4.73
CA VAL A 243 25.46 -17.55 -3.76
C VAL A 243 25.32 -18.15 -2.35
N GLN A 244 25.00 -19.44 -2.22
CA GLN A 244 24.83 -20.10 -0.92
C GLN A 244 26.08 -20.02 -0.04
N LEU A 245 27.28 -20.10 -0.64
CA LEU A 245 28.54 -19.93 0.10
C LEU A 245 28.68 -18.50 0.63
N ARG A 246 28.42 -17.48 -0.21
CA ARG A 246 28.46 -16.07 0.22
C ARG A 246 27.44 -15.76 1.31
N LEU A 247 26.22 -16.29 1.19
CA LEU A 247 25.18 -16.12 2.21
C LEU A 247 25.55 -16.79 3.53
N LYS A 248 26.25 -17.93 3.48
CA LYS A 248 26.76 -18.60 4.69
C LYS A 248 27.81 -17.75 5.39
N ASP A 249 28.74 -17.15 4.65
CA ASP A 249 29.77 -16.26 5.20
C ASP A 249 29.14 -15.00 5.81
N ILE A 250 28.16 -14.39 5.14
CA ILE A 250 27.42 -13.23 5.67
C ILE A 250 26.71 -13.61 6.98
N ARG A 251 26.04 -14.77 7.03
CA ARG A 251 25.37 -15.25 8.25
C ARG A 251 26.36 -15.49 9.38
N MET A 252 27.52 -16.08 9.10
CA MET A 252 28.57 -16.28 10.11
C MET A 252 29.12 -14.96 10.64
N ARG A 253 29.36 -13.97 9.76
CA ARG A 253 29.81 -12.64 10.13
C ARG A 253 28.79 -11.91 11.01
N LEU A 254 27.50 -11.98 10.67
CA LEU A 254 26.43 -11.38 11.48
C LEU A 254 26.33 -12.04 12.86
N ASN A 255 26.40 -13.37 12.93
CA ASN A 255 26.39 -14.09 14.20
C ASN A 255 27.63 -13.74 15.08
N ALA A 256 28.80 -13.54 14.47
CA ALA A 256 30.01 -13.13 15.20
C ALA A 256 29.85 -11.72 15.80
N LEU A 257 29.28 -10.78 15.04
CA LEU A 257 29.01 -9.42 15.52
C LEU A 257 27.96 -9.40 16.65
N ASP A 258 26.95 -10.26 16.60
CA ASP A 258 25.97 -10.40 17.67
C ASP A 258 26.58 -10.94 18.97
N LEU A 259 27.59 -11.81 18.87
CA LEU A 259 28.32 -12.35 20.03
C LEU A 259 29.25 -11.32 20.67
N GLU A 260 29.88 -10.45 19.88
CA GLU A 260 30.81 -9.42 20.38
C GLU A 260 30.10 -8.29 21.16
N ARG A 261 28.81 -8.04 20.87
CA ARG A 261 28.05 -6.94 21.46
C ARG A 261 27.40 -7.22 22.81
N GLN A 262 27.45 -8.44 23.32
CA GLN A 262 26.88 -8.76 24.64
C GLN A 262 28.01 -8.69 25.69
N PRO A 263 28.15 -7.59 26.45
CA PRO A 263 29.06 -7.58 27.59
C PRO A 263 28.69 -8.76 28.52
N PRO A 264 29.68 -9.41 29.15
CA PRO A 264 29.42 -10.53 30.05
C PRO A 264 28.37 -10.12 31.06
N LYS A 265 27.21 -10.80 31.05
CA LYS A 265 26.12 -10.54 31.99
C LYS A 265 26.71 -10.48 33.39
N SER A 266 26.79 -9.28 33.96
CA SER A 266 27.25 -9.10 35.33
C SER A 266 26.27 -9.84 36.21
N LYS A 267 26.71 -10.97 36.79
CA LYS A 267 25.97 -11.66 37.83
C LYS A 267 25.95 -10.72 39.02
N ASN A 268 24.91 -9.90 39.13
CA ASN A 268 24.64 -9.12 40.34
C ASN A 268 24.53 -10.12 41.50
N LYS A 269 25.60 -10.21 42.29
CA LYS A 269 25.59 -10.89 43.58
C LYS A 269 24.58 -10.14 44.43
N GLY A 270 23.40 -10.74 44.59
CA GLY A 270 22.33 -10.18 45.40
C GLY A 270 22.85 -9.90 46.81
N ILE A 271 22.99 -8.62 47.14
CA ILE A 271 23.17 -8.16 48.50
C ILE A 271 21.84 -8.46 49.19
N LYS A 272 21.83 -9.52 50.00
CA LYS A 272 20.72 -9.83 50.90
C LYS A 272 20.59 -8.67 51.89
N LYS A 273 19.63 -7.77 51.66
CA LYS A 273 19.24 -6.79 52.67
C LYS A 273 18.41 -7.52 53.72
N SER A 274 18.95 -7.55 54.93
CA SER A 274 18.34 -8.07 56.13
C SER A 274 17.03 -7.33 56.42
N ALA A 275 16.00 -8.10 56.74
CA ALA A 275 14.76 -7.61 57.29
C ALA A 275 15.04 -6.86 58.60
N HIS A 276 14.63 -5.60 58.68
CA HIS A 276 14.35 -4.96 59.96
C HIS A 276 12.90 -4.47 59.92
N ALA A 277 12.07 -5.17 60.70
CA ALA A 277 10.71 -4.80 61.01
C ALA A 277 10.68 -3.48 61.77
N LYS A 278 9.78 -2.57 61.38
CA LYS A 278 9.09 -1.66 62.29
C LYS A 278 7.65 -1.50 61.82
N GLU A 279 6.75 -1.99 62.66
CA GLU A 279 5.32 -1.68 62.64
C GLU A 279 5.13 -0.21 62.99
N GLY A 280 4.22 0.43 62.27
CA GLY A 280 3.66 1.74 62.58
C GLY A 280 2.39 1.91 61.74
N PRO A 281 1.21 2.05 62.36
CA PRO A 281 -0.02 2.32 61.65
C PRO A 281 -0.18 3.85 61.57
N ASP A 282 -0.14 4.43 60.37
CA ASP A 282 -1.07 5.52 60.10
C ASP A 282 -1.26 5.77 58.60
N ASP A 283 -2.47 6.18 58.33
CA ASP A 283 -3.20 6.24 57.07
C ASP A 283 -2.61 7.29 56.12
N GLN A 284 -1.88 6.87 55.08
CA GLN A 284 -1.59 7.70 53.91
C GLN A 284 -1.77 6.89 52.64
N MET A 285 -2.65 7.41 51.77
CA MET A 285 -2.98 6.90 50.44
C MET A 285 -1.72 6.53 49.65
N LEU A 286 -1.44 5.22 49.61
CA LEU A 286 -0.38 4.63 48.81
C LEU A 286 -0.69 4.81 47.32
N LEU A 287 -0.04 5.80 46.72
CA LEU A 287 0.32 5.75 45.31
C LEU A 287 1.04 4.42 45.07
N PRO A 288 0.64 3.63 44.06
CA PRO A 288 1.26 2.33 43.82
C PRO A 288 2.71 2.54 43.41
N GLU A 289 3.62 2.29 44.35
CA GLU A 289 5.05 2.22 44.11
C GLU A 289 5.29 1.27 42.93
N SER A 290 5.87 1.84 41.88
CA SER A 290 6.35 1.15 40.69
C SER A 290 7.46 0.18 41.11
N SER A 291 7.04 -0.98 41.59
CA SER A 291 7.91 -2.11 41.92
C SER A 291 8.86 -2.38 40.76
N LEU A 292 10.15 -2.16 41.03
CA LEU A 292 11.35 -2.25 40.17
C LEU A 292 11.63 -3.68 39.67
N GLY A 293 10.60 -4.42 39.27
CA GLY A 293 10.63 -5.80 38.83
C GLY A 293 10.61 -5.95 37.31
N GLY A 294 11.63 -5.43 36.63
CA GLY A 294 12.21 -5.97 35.38
C GLY A 294 11.32 -6.37 34.19
N LYS A 295 10.08 -5.88 34.06
CA LYS A 295 9.29 -6.12 32.84
C LYS A 295 9.67 -5.09 31.79
N ALA A 296 10.25 -5.55 30.68
CA ALA A 296 10.44 -4.73 29.50
C ALA A 296 9.12 -4.03 29.15
N GLY A 297 9.16 -2.72 28.92
CA GLY A 297 7.99 -1.93 28.52
C GLY A 297 7.29 -2.51 27.29
N LYS A 298 6.03 -2.13 27.07
CA LYS A 298 5.28 -2.53 25.88
C LYS A 298 5.98 -1.96 24.63
N ALA A 299 6.23 -2.82 23.65
CA ALA A 299 6.89 -2.41 22.40
C ALA A 299 6.01 -1.52 21.53
N TYR A 300 4.68 -1.64 21.65
CA TYR A 300 3.71 -0.82 20.93
C TYR A 300 2.41 -0.66 21.70
N PHE A 301 1.67 0.40 21.37
CA PHE A 301 0.33 0.70 21.86
C PHE A 301 -0.59 0.88 20.65
N VAL A 302 -1.74 0.21 20.68
CA VAL A 302 -2.83 0.47 19.72
C VAL A 302 -3.82 1.38 20.43
N VAL A 303 -4.04 2.57 19.88
CA VAL A 303 -4.88 3.60 20.48
C VAL A 303 -6.01 3.99 19.53
N GLN A 304 -7.15 4.36 20.10
CA GLN A 304 -8.25 5.00 19.40
C GLN A 304 -8.20 6.49 19.69
N VAL A 305 -8.36 7.29 18.65
CA VAL A 305 -8.29 8.75 18.69
C VAL A 305 -9.54 9.32 18.02
N GLY A 306 -10.20 10.30 18.65
CA GLY A 306 -11.42 10.89 18.10
C GLY A 306 -12.27 11.63 19.12
N GLU A 307 -13.56 11.72 18.85
CA GLU A 307 -14.52 12.38 19.73
C GLU A 307 -14.69 11.63 21.07
N VAL A 308 -14.56 12.35 22.18
CA VAL A 308 -14.53 11.80 23.56
C VAL A 308 -15.76 10.94 23.86
N GLN A 309 -16.94 11.35 23.39
CA GLN A 309 -18.19 10.63 23.63
C GLN A 309 -18.25 9.28 22.90
N ASN A 310 -17.48 9.12 21.83
CA ASN A 310 -17.54 7.97 20.96
C ASN A 310 -16.43 6.96 21.24
N LEU A 311 -15.32 7.35 21.87
CA LEU A 311 -14.23 6.46 22.32
C LEU A 311 -14.68 5.30 23.24
N TYR A 312 -15.87 5.40 23.82
CA TYR A 312 -16.46 4.35 24.68
C TYR A 312 -17.55 3.53 23.98
N LYS A 313 -18.12 4.04 22.88
CA LYS A 313 -19.22 3.41 22.15
C LYS A 313 -18.73 2.42 21.08
N THR A 314 -17.48 2.54 20.63
CA THR A 314 -16.89 1.74 19.54
C THR A 314 -16.41 0.34 19.95
N THR A 315 -17.06 -0.30 20.92
CA THR A 315 -16.69 -1.66 21.41
C THR A 315 -16.89 -2.76 20.35
N LYS A 316 -17.65 -2.50 19.28
CA LYS A 316 -17.89 -3.44 18.16
C LYS A 316 -17.13 -3.04 16.90
N THR A 317 -15.80 -2.93 16.99
CA THR A 317 -14.93 -2.45 15.89
C THR A 317 -14.57 -3.51 14.83
N SER A 318 -15.18 -4.71 14.89
CA SER A 318 -15.01 -5.77 13.90
C SER A 318 -15.43 -5.36 12.49
N ALA A 319 -16.35 -4.40 12.33
CA ALA A 319 -16.84 -3.99 11.02
C ALA A 319 -15.96 -2.91 10.35
N LEU A 320 -15.44 -1.95 11.14
CA LEU A 320 -14.69 -0.79 10.61
C LEU A 320 -13.29 -1.14 10.09
N THR A 321 -12.66 -2.20 10.60
CA THR A 321 -11.34 -2.66 10.09
C THR A 321 -11.46 -3.43 8.77
N SER A 322 -12.64 -3.96 8.43
CA SER A 322 -12.86 -4.70 7.19
C SER A 322 -13.10 -3.79 5.97
N LEU A 323 -13.61 -2.56 6.18
CA LEU A 323 -13.85 -1.59 5.10
C LEU A 323 -12.59 -0.87 4.61
N LEU A 324 -11.50 -0.88 5.39
CA LEU A 324 -10.21 -0.27 5.03
C LEU A 324 -9.21 -1.26 4.40
N HIS A 325 -9.63 -2.50 4.10
CA HIS A 325 -8.77 -3.57 3.57
C HIS A 325 -8.26 -3.33 2.12
N GLY A 326 -8.58 -2.17 1.53
CA GLY A 326 -8.09 -1.76 0.21
C GLY A 326 -6.94 -0.76 0.26
N GLN A 327 -7.04 0.29 1.08
CA GLN A 327 -6.15 1.45 1.03
C GLN A 327 -6.24 2.25 2.34
N SER A 328 -5.40 1.92 3.33
CA SER A 328 -4.75 2.89 4.21
C SER A 328 -3.99 2.13 5.27
N CYS A 329 -2.66 2.22 5.25
CA CYS A 329 -1.86 1.83 6.40
C CYS A 329 -2.42 2.59 7.63
N LEU A 330 -2.68 1.88 8.73
CA LEU A 330 -3.04 2.55 9.98
C LEU A 330 -1.98 3.60 10.30
N PRO A 331 -2.36 4.82 10.70
CA PRO A 331 -1.40 5.83 11.13
C PRO A 331 -0.47 5.23 12.19
N THR A 332 0.82 5.17 11.88
CA THR A 332 1.83 4.58 12.74
C THR A 332 2.82 5.66 13.14
N LEU A 333 3.01 5.85 14.44
CA LEU A 333 3.99 6.78 15.00
C LEU A 333 5.13 5.98 15.63
N ASP A 334 6.32 6.12 15.05
CA ASP A 334 7.54 5.53 15.60
C ASP A 334 8.23 6.50 16.56
N LEU A 335 8.39 6.06 17.81
CA LEU A 335 9.09 6.77 18.88
C LEU A 335 10.44 6.13 19.21
N HIS A 336 10.92 5.19 18.41
CA HIS A 336 12.22 4.57 18.62
C HIS A 336 13.34 5.62 18.63
N GLY A 337 14.19 5.56 19.66
CA GLY A 337 15.31 6.49 19.83
C GLY A 337 14.94 7.90 20.33
N CYS A 338 13.66 8.21 20.52
CA CYS A 338 13.25 9.48 21.13
C CYS A 338 13.58 9.51 22.63
N THR A 339 13.91 10.68 23.14
CA THR A 339 13.88 10.98 24.57
C THR A 339 12.44 11.12 25.06
N ARG A 340 12.22 11.11 26.39
CA ARG A 340 10.89 11.31 27.00
C ARG A 340 10.23 12.61 26.52
N MET A 341 10.99 13.71 26.48
CA MET A 341 10.45 15.01 26.11
C MET A 341 10.09 15.08 24.62
N GLU A 342 10.97 14.58 23.74
CA GLU A 342 10.71 14.52 22.30
C GLU A 342 9.51 13.63 21.98
N ALA A 343 9.36 12.51 22.70
CA ALA A 343 8.21 11.63 22.53
C ALA A 343 6.90 12.36 22.85
N ILE A 344 6.84 13.14 23.94
CA ILE A 344 5.65 13.92 24.30
C ILE A 344 5.33 14.97 23.23
N VAL A 345 6.33 15.68 22.72
CA VAL A 345 6.14 16.67 21.64
C VAL A 345 5.57 16.00 20.39
N LYS A 346 6.19 14.92 19.92
CA LYS A 346 5.72 14.16 18.74
C LYS A 346 4.32 13.59 18.92
N LEU A 347 3.98 13.11 20.12
CA LEU A 347 2.66 12.61 20.45
C LEU A 347 1.60 13.71 20.36
N ASN A 348 1.89 14.90 20.90
CA ASN A 348 0.97 16.03 20.86
C ASN A 348 0.78 16.60 19.44
N GLU A 349 1.84 16.63 18.63
CA GLU A 349 1.77 17.02 17.22
C GLU A 349 0.94 16.02 16.41
N SER A 350 1.21 14.72 16.58
CA SER A 350 0.50 13.65 15.89
C SER A 350 -0.97 13.58 16.31
N LEU A 351 -1.28 13.86 17.58
CA LEU A 351 -2.64 13.88 18.09
C LEU A 351 -3.53 14.86 17.34
N LYS A 352 -3.04 16.07 17.05
CA LYS A 352 -3.80 17.07 16.28
C LYS A 352 -4.17 16.52 14.89
N VAL A 353 -3.20 15.95 14.19
CA VAL A 353 -3.39 15.34 12.86
C VAL A 353 -4.38 14.18 12.91
N TRP A 354 -4.30 13.34 13.95
CA TRP A 354 -5.19 12.20 14.13
C TRP A 354 -6.62 12.61 14.47
N VAL A 355 -6.81 13.60 15.35
CA VAL A 355 -8.12 14.15 15.67
C VAL A 355 -8.75 14.77 14.43
N ASP A 356 -8.02 15.60 13.68
CA ASP A 356 -8.51 16.19 12.44
C ASP A 356 -8.89 15.11 11.41
N SER A 357 -8.08 14.06 11.31
CA SER A 357 -8.37 12.93 10.42
C SER A 357 -9.60 12.15 10.86
N ALA A 358 -9.82 12.01 12.17
CA ALA A 358 -11.00 11.37 12.73
C ALA A 358 -12.27 12.19 12.49
N MET A 359 -12.19 13.51 12.65
CA MET A 359 -13.32 14.43 12.42
C MET A 359 -13.68 14.57 10.93
N ARG A 360 -12.73 14.37 10.02
CA ARG A 360 -13.01 14.26 8.57
C ARG A 360 -13.62 12.92 8.16
N GLY A 361 -13.51 11.91 9.02
CA GLY A 361 -14.08 10.60 8.79
C GLY A 361 -15.60 10.57 8.99
N TYR A 362 -16.16 9.37 9.00
CA TYR A 362 -17.58 9.15 9.29
C TYR A 362 -17.79 8.87 10.78
N ASP A 363 -19.01 9.14 11.26
CA ASP A 363 -19.47 8.70 12.59
C ASP A 363 -19.10 7.21 12.78
N PRO A 364 -18.38 6.84 13.85
CA PRO A 364 -18.24 7.52 15.15
C PRO A 364 -17.14 8.61 15.27
N PHE A 365 -16.53 9.08 14.17
CA PHE A 365 -15.41 10.03 14.17
C PHE A 365 -14.23 9.55 15.05
N VAL A 366 -13.92 8.26 14.97
CA VAL A 366 -12.83 7.61 15.69
C VAL A 366 -11.95 6.87 14.69
N ILE A 367 -10.65 7.09 14.78
CA ILE A 367 -9.64 6.33 14.03
C ILE A 367 -8.76 5.52 14.98
N THR A 368 -8.14 4.48 14.46
CA THR A 368 -7.15 3.69 15.20
C THR A 368 -5.76 4.07 14.74
N ALA A 369 -4.84 4.28 15.68
CA ALA A 369 -3.43 4.55 15.43
C ALA A 369 -2.54 3.58 16.21
N VAL A 370 -1.33 3.35 15.71
CA VAL A 370 -0.32 2.49 16.34
C VAL A 370 0.85 3.36 16.77
N ILE A 371 1.22 3.30 18.04
CA ILE A 371 2.40 3.97 18.59
C ILE A 371 3.46 2.91 18.87
N VAL A 372 4.62 3.01 18.23
CA VAL A 372 5.75 2.09 18.40
C VAL A 372 6.77 2.71 19.34
N CYS A 373 7.03 2.08 20.48
CA CYS A 373 7.98 2.57 21.49
C CYS A 373 9.38 1.96 21.34
N GLY A 374 9.53 0.95 20.48
CA GLY A 374 10.74 0.13 20.40
C GLY A 374 10.82 -0.95 21.48
N CYS A 375 11.50 -2.06 21.20
CA CYS A 375 11.70 -3.13 22.17
C CYS A 375 12.73 -2.69 23.22
N GLY A 376 12.35 -2.64 24.50
CA GLY A 376 13.28 -2.46 25.62
C GLY A 376 13.35 -1.05 26.23
N SER A 377 12.68 -0.04 25.66
CA SER A 377 12.60 1.28 26.28
C SER A 377 11.42 1.36 27.25
N GLN A 378 11.66 0.99 28.53
CA GLN A 378 10.65 1.10 29.59
C GLN A 378 10.17 2.55 29.75
N VAL A 379 11.09 3.52 29.69
CA VAL A 379 10.80 4.96 29.83
C VAL A 379 9.79 5.43 28.78
N LEU A 380 9.96 5.04 27.51
CA LEU A 380 9.02 5.43 26.45
C LEU A 380 7.66 4.73 26.61
N SER A 381 7.65 3.46 26.98
CA SER A 381 6.40 2.74 27.25
C SER A 381 5.61 3.40 28.38
N GLU A 382 6.28 3.80 29.47
CA GLU A 382 5.63 4.49 30.59
C GLU A 382 5.17 5.89 30.19
N THR A 383 5.99 6.63 29.45
CA THR A 383 5.65 7.96 28.94
C THR A 383 4.41 7.93 28.05
N VAL A 384 4.33 6.99 27.10
CA VAL A 384 3.16 6.81 26.24
C VAL A 384 1.94 6.41 27.07
N GLN A 385 2.11 5.53 28.05
CA GLN A 385 1.00 5.12 28.91
C GLN A 385 0.47 6.26 29.78
N GLU A 386 1.35 7.11 30.32
CA GLU A 386 0.98 8.32 31.06
C GLU A 386 0.27 9.33 30.15
N TRP A 387 0.80 9.54 28.95
CA TRP A 387 0.20 10.42 27.94
C TRP A 387 -1.20 9.96 27.49
N ILE A 388 -1.41 8.65 27.30
CA ILE A 388 -2.74 8.10 26.99
C ILE A 388 -3.73 8.35 28.15
N LYS A 389 -3.26 8.35 29.40
CA LYS A 389 -4.11 8.62 30.57
C LYS A 389 -4.45 10.10 30.72
N SER A 390 -3.53 11.00 30.38
CA SER A 390 -3.74 12.45 30.49
C SER A 390 -4.57 13.04 29.34
N SER A 391 -4.59 12.38 28.18
CA SER A 391 -5.29 12.85 26.99
C SER A 391 -6.72 12.32 26.93
N SER A 392 -7.73 13.21 27.01
CA SER A 392 -9.15 12.81 26.96
C SER A 392 -9.61 12.29 25.59
N GLN A 393 -8.93 12.69 24.52
CA GLN A 393 -9.23 12.32 23.12
C GLN A 393 -8.55 11.01 22.67
N VAL A 394 -7.82 10.35 23.57
CA VAL A 394 -7.05 9.15 23.27
C VAL A 394 -7.43 8.04 24.24
N ARG A 395 -7.59 6.82 23.73
CA ARG A 395 -7.85 5.65 24.58
C ARG A 395 -7.12 4.42 24.07
N ASN A 396 -6.74 3.52 24.97
CA ASN A 396 -6.24 2.20 24.57
C ASN A 396 -7.33 1.41 23.84
N ALA A 397 -6.98 0.84 22.68
CA ALA A 397 -7.87 -0.06 21.95
C ALA A 397 -8.13 -1.35 22.75
N PRO A 398 -9.35 -1.94 22.64
CA PRO A 398 -9.68 -3.19 23.33
C PRO A 398 -8.77 -4.35 22.88
N LYS A 399 -8.33 -5.18 23.84
CA LYS A 399 -7.34 -6.26 23.62
C LYS A 399 -7.77 -7.35 22.62
N SER A 400 -9.05 -7.40 22.22
CA SER A 400 -9.57 -8.34 21.23
C SER A 400 -9.03 -8.10 19.82
N GLN A 401 -8.40 -6.95 19.56
CA GLN A 401 -7.86 -6.56 18.27
C GLN A 401 -6.34 -6.66 18.22
N ARG A 402 -5.75 -7.80 18.61
CA ARG A 402 -4.34 -8.02 18.33
C ARG A 402 -4.17 -8.15 16.82
N ILE A 403 -3.67 -7.08 16.21
CA ILE A 403 -3.15 -7.09 14.84
C ILE A 403 -2.04 -8.14 14.85
N THR A 404 -2.33 -9.32 14.31
CA THR A 404 -1.31 -10.29 13.92
C THR A 404 -0.51 -9.63 12.80
N GLN A 405 0.68 -9.13 13.12
CA GLN A 405 1.64 -8.64 12.14
C GLN A 405 2.22 -9.77 11.31
#